data_AF-A0A9D1ULG7-F1
#
_entry.id   AF-A0A9D1ULG7-F1
#
_cell.length_a   1.000
_cell.length_b   1.000
_cell.length_c   1.000
_cell.angle_alpha   90.00
_cell.angle_beta   90.00
_cell.angle_gamma   90.00
#
_symmetry.space_group_name_H-M   'P 1'
#
loop_
_entity.id
_entity.type
_entity.pdbx_description
1 polymer ?
#
loop_
_entity_poly.entity_id
_entity_poly.type
_entity_poly.pdbx_seq_one_letter_code
_entity_poly.pdbx_strand_id
1 'polypeptide(L)'
;MSPLTPLTAAACAIITVMVLHNVWVSAAFIALAVVLAFVGRRHRRALVAGLVLSVPAFLSYLLIYVPFGDVEVARVLLPITSDGAAIATGLGLRFTAMTCAGLVLGSFVDADALMRRLQLSVPAPLVYMVGTVVRLLPMAQQRWRTIRQVQASRGVEVGTWRSRGATVLPLVVGLIDDAAQRARPLQRTGIGEPGPRTLLLPVPDSVVQRVCRWVMVLGVVAVLVAAAVL
;
A
#
# COMPACT_ATOMS: atom_id res chain seq x y z
N MET A 1 -2.21 -8.15 16.20
CA MET A 1 -2.77 -6.79 16.43
C MET A 1 -4.04 -6.64 15.62
N SER A 2 -4.96 -5.76 15.99
CA SER A 2 -6.06 -5.44 15.08
C SER A 2 -5.47 -4.85 13.77
N PRO A 3 -5.93 -5.27 12.59
CA PRO A 3 -5.44 -4.76 11.32
C PRO A 3 -5.85 -3.30 11.06
N LEU A 4 -6.86 -2.82 11.80
CA LEU A 4 -7.38 -1.47 11.68
C LEU A 4 -6.43 -0.44 12.28
N THR A 5 -5.72 -0.76 13.36
CA THR A 5 -4.79 0.18 14.01
C THR A 5 -3.65 0.68 13.12
N PRO A 6 -2.86 -0.18 12.44
CA PRO A 6 -1.82 0.32 11.53
C PRO A 6 -2.41 1.03 10.30
N LEU A 7 -3.60 0.64 9.84
CA LEU A 7 -4.26 1.29 8.71
C LEU A 7 -4.72 2.70 9.07
N THR A 8 -5.34 2.89 10.24
CA THR A 8 -5.69 4.21 10.74
C THR A 8 -4.45 5.05 11.03
N ALA A 9 -3.39 4.45 11.57
CA ALA A 9 -2.13 5.16 11.80
C ALA A 9 -1.49 5.63 10.49
N ALA A 10 -1.50 4.80 9.44
CA ALA A 10 -1.01 5.17 8.11
C ALA A 10 -1.81 6.34 7.52
N ALA A 11 -3.14 6.27 7.54
CA ALA A 11 -4.01 7.35 7.07
C ALA A 11 -3.78 8.64 7.88
N CYS A 12 -3.69 8.54 9.20
CA CYS A 12 -3.43 9.66 10.09
C CYS A 12 -2.08 10.32 9.80
N ALA A 13 -1.01 9.54 9.61
CA ALA A 13 0.31 10.04 9.28
C ALA A 13 0.32 10.78 7.94
N ILE A 14 -0.34 10.21 6.92
CA ILE A 14 -0.49 10.82 5.60
C ILE A 14 -1.19 12.18 5.69
N ILE A 15 -2.34 12.24 6.39
CA ILE A 15 -3.12 13.47 6.53
C ILE A 15 -2.32 14.52 7.31
N THR A 16 -1.66 14.13 8.41
CA THR A 16 -0.87 15.05 9.24
C THR A 16 0.27 15.69 8.43
N VAL A 17 1.03 14.88 7.67
CA VAL A 17 2.11 15.38 6.82
C VAL A 17 1.59 16.31 5.73
N MET A 18 0.41 16.02 5.17
CA MET A 18 -0.21 16.84 4.14
C MET A 18 -0.70 18.19 4.67
N VAL A 19 -1.17 18.23 5.93
CA VAL A 19 -1.78 19.42 6.54
C VAL A 19 -0.75 20.37 7.14
N LEU A 20 0.28 19.86 7.83
CA LEU A 20 1.17 20.71 8.63
C LEU A 20 2.16 21.56 7.82
N HIS A 21 2.30 21.35 6.52
CA HIS A 21 3.15 22.13 5.60
C HIS A 21 4.53 22.53 6.19
N ASN A 22 5.11 21.74 7.10
CA ASN A 22 6.31 22.10 7.84
C ASN A 22 7.41 21.06 7.62
N VAL A 23 8.59 21.51 7.21
CA VAL A 23 9.74 20.66 6.87
C VAL A 23 10.19 19.79 8.05
N TRP A 24 10.11 20.31 9.28
CA TRP A 24 10.50 19.58 10.49
C TRP A 24 9.57 18.40 10.76
N VAL A 25 8.28 18.57 10.48
CA VAL A 25 7.27 17.52 10.64
C VAL A 25 7.51 16.42 9.61
N SER A 26 7.73 16.78 8.35
CA SER A 26 8.09 15.81 7.31
C SER A 26 9.36 15.03 7.65
N ALA A 27 10.40 15.70 8.15
CA ALA A 27 11.63 15.06 8.60
C ALA A 27 11.39 14.09 9.78
N ALA A 28 10.57 14.48 10.77
CA ALA A 28 10.23 13.63 11.90
C ALA A 28 9.48 12.36 11.46
N PHE A 29 8.54 12.47 10.52
CA PHE A 29 7.82 11.30 9.97
C PHE A 29 8.73 10.38 9.15
N ILE A 30 9.69 10.92 8.41
CA ILE A 30 10.71 10.11 7.72
C ILE A 30 11.59 9.38 8.75
N ALA A 31 12.07 10.07 9.77
CA ALA A 31 12.86 9.47 10.83
C ALA A 31 12.09 8.36 11.55
N LEU A 32 10.81 8.58 11.86
CA LEU A 32 9.92 7.56 12.43
C LEU A 32 9.78 6.36 11.49
N ALA A 33 9.56 6.59 10.20
CA ALA A 33 9.47 5.51 9.20
C ALA A 33 10.77 4.70 9.11
N VAL A 34 11.92 5.35 9.20
CA VAL A 34 13.24 4.72 9.26
C VAL A 34 13.37 3.85 10.51
N VAL A 35 13.04 4.38 11.68
CA VAL A 35 13.06 3.63 12.95
C VAL A 35 12.16 2.39 12.88
N LEU A 36 10.93 2.54 12.39
CA LEU A 36 9.99 1.43 12.23
C LEU A 36 10.47 0.40 11.19
N ALA A 37 11.22 0.83 10.18
CA ALA A 37 11.81 -0.09 9.20
C ALA A 37 12.85 -1.03 9.84
N PHE A 38 13.50 -0.66 10.95
CA PHE A 38 14.45 -1.54 11.63
C PHE A 38 13.79 -2.77 12.28
N VAL A 39 12.48 -2.74 12.52
CA VAL A 39 11.73 -3.84 13.18
C VAL A 39 11.73 -5.13 12.35
N GLY A 40 11.87 -5.06 11.02
CA GLY A 40 11.90 -6.26 10.19
C GLY A 40 12.14 -6.05 8.70
N ARG A 41 12.56 -7.13 8.01
CA ARG A 41 12.92 -7.10 6.58
C ARG A 41 11.75 -6.65 5.67
N ARG A 42 10.51 -6.96 6.04
CA ARG A 42 9.31 -6.54 5.30
C ARG A 42 9.16 -5.01 5.31
N HIS A 43 9.37 -4.39 6.47
CA HIS A 43 9.26 -2.94 6.65
C HIS A 43 10.40 -2.18 5.96
N ARG A 44 11.63 -2.74 5.98
CA ARG A 44 12.74 -2.20 5.18
C ARG A 44 12.45 -2.20 3.68
N ARG A 45 11.86 -3.28 3.15
CA ARG A 45 11.46 -3.32 1.73
C ARG A 45 10.40 -2.27 1.41
N ALA A 46 9.45 -2.05 2.31
CA ALA A 46 8.44 -1.01 2.15
C ALA A 46 9.06 0.40 2.13
N LEU A 47 10.03 0.67 3.02
CA LEU A 47 10.77 1.93 3.04
C LEU A 47 11.59 2.14 1.77
N VAL A 48 12.35 1.12 1.33
CA VAL A 48 13.14 1.20 0.10
C VAL A 48 12.23 1.39 -1.11
N ALA A 49 11.10 0.69 -1.17
CA ALA A 49 10.12 0.88 -2.24
C ALA A 49 9.56 2.31 -2.24
N GLY A 50 9.24 2.88 -1.07
CA GLY A 50 8.79 4.27 -0.94
C GLY A 50 9.84 5.27 -1.40
N LEU A 51 11.09 5.08 -0.97
CA LEU A 51 12.21 5.91 -1.38
C LEU A 51 12.41 5.85 -2.90
N VAL A 52 12.46 4.65 -3.48
CA VAL A 52 12.62 4.44 -4.92
C VAL A 52 11.47 5.07 -5.72
N LEU A 53 10.22 4.98 -5.23
CA LEU A 53 9.07 5.61 -5.88
C LEU A 53 9.12 7.14 -5.80
N SER A 54 9.70 7.66 -4.71
CA SER A 54 9.77 9.10 -4.46
C SER A 54 10.90 9.80 -5.21
N VAL A 55 11.97 9.10 -5.58
CA VAL A 55 13.10 9.65 -6.37
C VAL A 55 12.65 10.32 -7.69
N PRO A 56 11.89 9.66 -8.59
CA PRO A 56 11.48 10.30 -9.84
C PRO A 56 10.53 11.48 -9.61
N ALA A 57 9.67 11.42 -8.59
CA ALA A 57 8.81 12.55 -8.23
C ALA A 57 9.63 13.74 -7.71
N PHE A 58 10.62 13.49 -6.84
CA PHE A 58 11.53 14.50 -6.32
C PHE A 58 12.33 15.16 -7.46
N LEU A 59 12.84 14.34 -8.39
CA LEU A 59 13.53 14.83 -9.58
C LEU A 59 12.63 15.68 -10.47
N SER A 60 11.36 15.30 -10.62
CA SER A 60 10.36 16.10 -11.34
C SER A 60 10.13 17.45 -10.67
N TYR A 61 10.04 17.51 -9.33
CA TYR A 61 9.87 18.77 -8.62
C TYR A 61 11.09 19.69 -8.76
N LEU A 62 12.30 19.11 -8.67
CA LEU A 62 13.54 19.85 -8.93
C LEU A 62 13.55 20.42 -10.35
N LEU A 63 13.24 19.60 -11.36
CA LEU A 63 13.28 20.04 -12.75
C LEU A 63 12.25 21.13 -13.05
N ILE A 64 11.07 21.07 -12.41
CA ILE A 64 9.99 22.05 -12.61
C ILE A 64 10.25 23.35 -11.86
N TYR A 65 10.74 23.34 -10.62
CA TYR A 65 10.79 24.55 -9.79
C TYR A 65 12.15 25.25 -9.77
N VAL A 66 13.26 24.54 -9.98
CA VAL A 66 14.61 25.14 -10.00
C VAL A 66 14.79 26.23 -11.07
N PRO A 67 14.20 26.14 -12.29
CA PRO A 67 14.42 27.16 -13.32
C PRO A 67 13.49 28.39 -13.23
N PHE A 68 12.51 28.42 -12.32
CA PHE A 68 11.50 29.50 -12.24
C PHE A 68 11.60 30.38 -10.98
N GLY A 69 12.73 30.41 -10.26
CA GLY A 69 12.90 31.29 -9.10
C GLY A 69 13.42 32.69 -9.45
N ASP A 70 13.17 33.65 -8.57
CA ASP A 70 13.44 35.07 -8.82
C ASP A 70 14.93 35.47 -8.63
N VAL A 71 15.70 34.69 -7.87
CA VAL A 71 17.13 34.90 -7.60
C VAL A 71 18.00 33.85 -8.26
N GLU A 72 18.71 34.23 -9.31
CA GLU A 72 19.65 33.39 -10.06
C GLU A 72 21.01 33.28 -9.35
N VAL A 73 21.46 32.06 -9.04
CA VAL A 73 22.73 31.83 -8.32
C VAL A 73 23.84 31.30 -9.23
N ALA A 74 23.50 30.56 -10.29
CA ALA A 74 24.47 30.09 -11.27
C ALA A 74 23.84 29.88 -12.65
N ARG A 75 24.55 30.29 -13.70
CA ARG A 75 24.14 30.17 -15.11
C ARG A 75 25.27 29.52 -15.92
N VAL A 76 25.26 28.18 -15.99
CA VAL A 76 26.16 27.43 -16.88
C VAL A 76 25.39 26.59 -17.91
N LEU A 77 24.17 26.13 -17.62
CA LEU A 77 23.31 25.47 -18.64
C LEU A 77 21.79 25.55 -18.38
N LEU A 78 21.37 25.68 -17.11
CA LEU A 78 20.01 25.99 -16.66
C LEU A 78 20.11 27.08 -15.58
N PRO A 79 19.24 28.11 -15.51
CA PRO A 79 19.27 29.05 -14.39
C PRO A 79 18.92 28.28 -13.10
N ILE A 80 19.91 28.12 -12.22
CA ILE A 80 19.68 27.52 -10.89
C ILE A 80 19.36 28.65 -9.93
N THR A 81 18.14 28.64 -9.40
CA THR A 81 17.64 29.66 -8.49
C THR A 81 17.55 29.11 -7.06
N SER A 82 17.95 29.89 -6.06
CA SER A 82 17.93 29.44 -4.64
C SER A 82 16.50 29.21 -4.14
N ASP A 83 15.58 30.07 -4.56
CA ASP A 83 14.18 30.05 -4.10
C ASP A 83 13.43 28.85 -4.70
N GLY A 84 13.66 28.59 -5.99
CA GLY A 84 13.12 27.40 -6.67
C GLY A 84 13.61 26.09 -6.06
N ALA A 85 14.89 26.04 -5.67
CA ALA A 85 15.47 24.88 -4.99
C ALA A 85 14.89 24.65 -3.58
N ALA A 86 14.65 25.72 -2.81
CA ALA A 86 14.03 25.62 -1.48
C ALA A 86 12.59 25.11 -1.57
N ILE A 87 11.80 25.62 -2.53
CA ILE A 87 10.43 25.18 -2.77
C ILE A 87 10.39 23.72 -3.23
N ALA A 88 11.23 23.36 -4.20
CA ALA A 88 11.33 21.99 -4.71
C ALA A 88 11.70 21.00 -3.61
N THR A 89 12.66 21.36 -2.77
CA THR A 89 13.11 20.51 -1.65
C THR A 89 11.99 20.36 -0.61
N GLY A 90 11.26 21.43 -0.31
CA GLY A 90 10.10 21.38 0.60
C GLY A 90 8.98 20.47 0.10
N LEU A 91 8.56 20.62 -1.16
CA LEU A 91 7.53 19.77 -1.77
C LEU A 91 8.00 18.31 -1.87
N GLY A 92 9.24 18.12 -2.32
CA GLY A 92 9.82 16.81 -2.47
C GLY A 92 9.96 16.07 -1.15
N LEU A 93 10.39 16.75 -0.08
CA LEU A 93 10.49 16.17 1.26
C LEU A 93 9.11 15.80 1.84
N ARG A 94 8.08 16.60 1.56
CA ARG A 94 6.70 16.27 1.96
C ARG A 94 6.19 15.02 1.24
N PHE A 95 6.40 14.93 -0.07
CA PHE A 95 5.99 13.76 -0.85
C PHE A 95 6.73 12.49 -0.42
N THR A 96 8.03 12.57 -0.16
CA THR A 96 8.82 11.44 0.33
C THR A 96 8.38 11.02 1.73
N ALA A 97 8.06 11.97 2.62
CA ALA A 97 7.53 11.67 3.95
C ALA A 97 6.17 10.96 3.89
N MET A 98 5.25 11.45 3.05
CA MET A 98 3.91 10.88 2.88
C MET A 98 3.97 9.44 2.34
N THR A 99 4.79 9.22 1.31
CA THR A 99 4.94 7.90 0.67
C THR A 99 5.65 6.91 1.59
N CYS A 100 6.77 7.29 2.22
CA CYS A 100 7.49 6.43 3.15
C CYS A 100 6.67 6.08 4.39
N ALA A 101 6.06 7.06 5.06
CA ALA A 101 5.25 6.82 6.26
C ALA A 101 4.03 5.94 5.93
N GLY A 102 3.35 6.24 4.81
CA GLY A 102 2.21 5.45 4.34
C GLY A 102 2.57 3.99 4.05
N LEU A 103 3.67 3.74 3.32
CA LEU A 103 4.10 2.39 2.96
C LEU A 103 4.64 1.61 4.16
N VAL A 104 5.43 2.24 5.02
CA VAL A 104 5.98 1.57 6.22
C VAL A 104 4.84 1.21 7.17
N LEU A 105 3.95 2.13 7.50
CA LEU A 105 2.80 1.84 8.37
C LEU A 105 1.82 0.85 7.72
N GLY A 106 1.56 0.99 6.42
CA GLY A 106 0.76 0.05 5.65
C GLY A 106 1.34 -1.36 5.62
N SER A 107 2.67 -1.50 5.69
CA SER A 107 3.31 -2.82 5.70
C SER A 107 3.04 -3.66 6.95
N PHE A 108 2.59 -3.03 8.05
CA PHE A 108 2.11 -3.69 9.27
C PHE A 108 0.65 -4.18 9.16
N VAL A 109 -0.06 -3.87 8.08
CA VAL A 109 -1.44 -4.32 7.87
C VAL A 109 -1.46 -5.77 7.39
N ASP A 110 -2.10 -6.64 8.17
CA ASP A 110 -2.38 -8.03 7.79
C ASP A 110 -3.70 -8.09 6.99
N ALA A 111 -3.60 -8.29 5.66
CA ALA A 111 -4.76 -8.32 4.77
C ALA A 111 -5.80 -9.40 5.15
N ASP A 112 -5.35 -10.59 5.57
CA ASP A 112 -6.25 -11.66 6.01
C ASP A 112 -6.98 -11.34 7.32
N ALA A 113 -6.32 -10.63 8.24
CA ALA A 113 -6.97 -10.16 9.46
C ALA A 113 -7.98 -9.05 9.14
N LEU A 114 -7.63 -8.15 8.22
CA LEU A 114 -8.52 -7.07 7.77
C LEU A 114 -9.79 -7.62 7.13
N MET A 115 -9.64 -8.60 6.24
CA MET A 115 -10.77 -9.26 5.58
C MET A 115 -11.70 -9.91 6.60
N ARG A 116 -11.15 -10.66 7.57
CA ARG A 116 -11.93 -11.29 8.65
C ARG A 116 -12.69 -10.29 9.51
N ARG A 117 -12.09 -9.12 9.78
CA ARG A 117 -12.76 -8.03 10.51
C ARG A 117 -13.88 -7.40 9.69
N LEU A 118 -13.66 -7.18 8.41
CA LEU A 118 -14.60 -6.51 7.53
C LEU A 118 -15.89 -7.33 7.31
N GLN A 119 -15.83 -8.66 7.45
CA GLN A 119 -17.00 -9.55 7.39
C GLN A 119 -18.07 -9.22 8.43
N LEU A 120 -17.72 -8.55 9.53
CA LEU A 120 -18.68 -8.16 10.59
C LEU A 120 -19.38 -6.84 10.30
N SER A 121 -18.79 -5.97 9.47
CA SER A 121 -19.27 -4.60 9.24
C SER A 121 -19.79 -4.36 7.81
N VAL A 122 -19.41 -5.20 6.86
CA VAL A 122 -19.75 -5.08 5.44
C VAL A 122 -20.48 -6.36 5.00
N PRO A 123 -21.44 -6.29 4.05
CA PRO A 123 -22.10 -7.48 3.52
C PRO A 123 -21.11 -8.57 3.14
N ALA A 124 -21.28 -9.76 3.72
CA ALA A 124 -20.40 -10.90 3.51
C ALA A 124 -20.10 -11.23 2.03
N PRO A 125 -21.02 -11.06 1.06
CA PRO A 125 -20.72 -11.29 -0.36
C PRO A 125 -19.58 -10.41 -0.88
N LEU A 126 -19.53 -9.13 -0.48
CA LEU A 126 -18.47 -8.21 -0.90
C LEU A 126 -17.12 -8.62 -0.32
N VAL A 127 -17.11 -8.96 0.98
CA VAL A 127 -15.88 -9.36 1.66
C VAL A 127 -15.38 -10.71 1.15
N TYR A 128 -16.28 -11.62 0.79
CA TYR A 128 -15.95 -12.86 0.12
C TYR A 128 -15.37 -12.62 -1.28
N MET A 129 -15.97 -11.73 -2.08
CA MET A 129 -15.49 -11.41 -3.42
C MET A 129 -14.08 -10.82 -3.37
N VAL A 130 -13.86 -9.79 -2.53
CA VAL A 130 -12.53 -9.16 -2.36
C VAL A 130 -11.52 -10.15 -1.77
N GLY A 131 -11.91 -10.92 -0.75
CA GLY A 131 -11.07 -11.96 -0.15
C GLY A 131 -10.65 -13.04 -1.16
N THR A 132 -11.56 -13.41 -2.05
CA THR A 132 -11.30 -14.38 -3.12
C THR A 132 -10.32 -13.80 -4.13
N VAL A 133 -10.46 -12.55 -4.56
CA VAL A 133 -9.50 -11.88 -5.45
C VAL A 133 -8.09 -11.83 -4.83
N VAL A 134 -7.99 -11.41 -3.56
CA VAL A 134 -6.70 -11.33 -2.85
C VAL A 134 -6.05 -12.71 -2.72
N ARG A 135 -6.82 -13.77 -2.47
CA ARG A 135 -6.33 -15.15 -2.34
C ARG A 135 -6.06 -15.84 -3.67
N LEU A 136 -6.77 -15.45 -4.74
CA LEU A 136 -6.55 -15.97 -6.09
C LEU A 136 -5.21 -15.52 -6.64
N LEU A 137 -4.74 -14.33 -6.26
CA LEU A 137 -3.49 -13.78 -6.77
C LEU A 137 -2.25 -14.67 -6.53
N PRO A 138 -1.93 -15.11 -5.28
CA PRO A 138 -0.79 -16.00 -5.06
C PRO A 138 -0.94 -17.36 -5.76
N MET A 139 -2.17 -17.87 -5.85
CA MET A 139 -2.44 -19.13 -6.56
C MET A 139 -2.19 -18.99 -8.07
N ALA A 140 -2.64 -17.89 -8.68
CA ALA A 140 -2.39 -17.59 -10.08
C ALA A 140 -0.90 -17.42 -10.36
N GLN A 141 -0.15 -16.74 -9.46
CA GLN A 141 1.30 -16.59 -9.59
C GLN A 141 2.04 -17.94 -9.55
N GLN A 142 1.63 -18.85 -8.66
CA GLN A 142 2.27 -20.16 -8.55
C GLN A 142 2.02 -21.00 -9.80
N ARG A 143 0.78 -21.00 -10.33
CA ARG A 143 0.45 -21.67 -11.60
C ARG A 143 1.20 -21.10 -12.78
N TRP A 144 1.27 -19.77 -12.87
CA TRP A 144 2.02 -19.10 -13.93
C TRP A 144 3.47 -19.58 -13.95
N ARG A 145 4.12 -19.72 -12.78
CA ARG A 145 5.48 -20.27 -12.68
C ARG A 145 5.55 -21.73 -13.14
N THR A 146 4.61 -22.57 -12.72
CA THR A 146 4.57 -23.98 -13.14
C THR A 146 4.38 -24.12 -14.65
N ILE A 147 3.43 -23.38 -15.25
CA ILE A 147 3.20 -23.42 -16.70
C ILE A 147 4.46 -22.97 -17.44
N ARG A 148 5.11 -21.90 -16.97
CA ARG A 148 6.36 -21.40 -17.56
C ARG A 148 7.50 -22.42 -17.46
N GLN A 149 7.60 -23.16 -16.35
CA GLN A 149 8.58 -24.25 -16.20
C GLN A 149 8.31 -25.40 -17.18
N VAL A 150 7.04 -25.81 -17.35
CA VAL A 150 6.65 -26.86 -18.31
C VAL A 150 6.87 -26.43 -19.77
N GLN A 151 6.62 -25.17 -20.09
CA GLN A 151 6.91 -24.63 -21.43
C GLN A 151 8.42 -24.58 -21.70
N ALA A 152 9.22 -24.17 -20.71
CA ALA A 152 10.67 -24.18 -20.83
C ALA A 152 11.22 -25.60 -21.04
N SER A 153 10.69 -26.62 -20.35
CA SER A 153 11.12 -28.02 -20.57
C SER A 153 10.71 -28.57 -21.94
N ARG A 154 9.73 -27.95 -22.61
CA ARG A 154 9.31 -28.27 -23.98
C ARG A 154 10.12 -27.51 -25.04
N GLY A 155 11.15 -26.76 -24.65
CA GLY A 155 11.99 -25.97 -25.56
C GLY A 155 11.33 -24.67 -26.03
N VAL A 156 10.21 -24.24 -25.42
CA VAL A 156 9.56 -22.97 -25.76
C VAL A 156 10.30 -21.82 -25.09
N GLU A 157 10.70 -20.81 -25.89
CA GLU A 157 11.30 -19.58 -25.35
C GLU A 157 10.34 -18.86 -24.41
N VAL A 158 10.65 -18.83 -23.12
CA VAL A 158 9.81 -18.23 -22.07
C VAL A 158 10.06 -16.73 -21.84
N GLY A 159 10.94 -16.11 -22.62
CA GLY A 159 11.30 -14.69 -22.54
C GLY A 159 10.45 -13.76 -23.40
N THR A 160 9.92 -14.27 -24.51
CA THR A 160 9.32 -13.46 -25.59
C THR A 160 7.88 -13.06 -25.26
N TRP A 161 7.44 -11.86 -25.69
CA TRP A 161 6.06 -11.37 -25.48
C TRP A 161 4.99 -12.36 -25.99
N ARG A 162 5.28 -13.01 -27.12
CA ARG A 162 4.41 -14.02 -27.75
C ARG A 162 4.24 -15.26 -26.86
N SER A 163 5.28 -15.68 -26.16
CA SER A 163 5.26 -16.80 -25.21
C SER A 163 4.46 -16.48 -23.94
N ARG A 164 4.54 -15.22 -23.47
CA ARG A 164 3.66 -14.76 -22.38
C ARG A 164 2.19 -14.85 -22.77
N GLY A 165 1.83 -14.46 -24.00
CA GLY A 165 0.48 -14.63 -24.53
C GLY A 165 0.02 -16.09 -24.58
N ALA A 166 0.89 -17.00 -25.03
CA ALA A 166 0.61 -18.44 -25.08
C ALA A 166 0.40 -19.08 -23.69
N THR A 167 0.89 -18.44 -22.61
CA THR A 167 0.71 -18.88 -21.22
C THR A 167 -0.66 -18.48 -20.65
N VAL A 168 -1.33 -17.47 -21.23
CA VAL A 168 -2.60 -16.95 -20.73
C VAL A 168 -3.73 -17.98 -20.85
N LEU A 169 -3.89 -18.60 -22.02
CA LEU A 169 -4.97 -19.54 -22.27
C LEU A 169 -4.92 -20.76 -21.32
N PRO A 170 -3.78 -21.46 -21.14
CA PRO A 170 -3.66 -22.54 -20.16
C PRO A 170 -3.92 -22.10 -18.73
N LEU A 171 -3.52 -20.88 -18.37
CA LEU A 171 -3.77 -20.33 -17.04
C LEU A 171 -5.27 -20.10 -16.82
N VAL A 172 -5.96 -19.48 -17.78
CA VAL A 172 -7.41 -19.21 -17.69
C VAL A 172 -8.18 -20.51 -17.59
N VAL A 173 -7.90 -21.48 -18.48
CA VAL A 173 -8.56 -22.80 -18.46
C VAL A 173 -8.33 -23.50 -17.12
N GLY A 174 -7.09 -23.53 -16.63
CA GLY A 174 -6.80 -24.14 -15.34
C GLY A 174 -7.48 -23.43 -14.17
N LEU A 175 -7.56 -22.09 -14.16
CA LEU A 175 -8.28 -21.36 -13.11
C LEU A 175 -9.79 -21.63 -13.13
N ILE A 176 -10.39 -21.75 -14.32
CA ILE A 176 -11.82 -22.10 -14.46
C ILE A 176 -12.07 -23.50 -13.94
N ASP A 177 -11.24 -24.48 -14.31
CA ASP A 177 -11.39 -25.86 -13.84
C ASP A 177 -11.28 -25.95 -12.31
N ASP A 178 -10.30 -25.29 -11.71
CA ASP A 178 -10.17 -25.24 -10.25
C ASP A 178 -11.30 -24.52 -9.54
N ALA A 179 -11.79 -23.44 -10.12
CA ALA A 179 -12.97 -22.76 -9.59
C ALA A 179 -14.19 -23.71 -9.64
N ALA A 180 -14.38 -24.44 -10.74
CA ALA A 180 -15.46 -25.41 -10.89
C ALA A 180 -15.33 -26.58 -9.90
N GLN A 181 -14.12 -27.12 -9.70
CA GLN A 181 -13.88 -28.19 -8.74
C GLN A 181 -14.10 -27.75 -7.29
N ARG A 182 -13.70 -26.52 -6.92
CA ARG A 182 -13.90 -25.97 -5.57
C ARG A 182 -15.32 -25.49 -5.31
N ALA A 183 -16.08 -25.10 -6.33
CA ALA A 183 -17.47 -24.67 -6.17
C ALA A 183 -18.38 -25.81 -5.70
N ARG A 184 -18.17 -27.05 -6.18
CA ARG A 184 -19.05 -28.19 -5.85
C ARG A 184 -19.12 -28.51 -4.35
N PRO A 185 -18.00 -28.59 -3.60
CA PRO A 185 -18.05 -28.73 -2.15
C PRO A 185 -18.62 -27.50 -1.43
N LEU A 186 -18.30 -26.29 -1.91
CA LEU A 186 -18.74 -25.03 -1.29
C LEU A 186 -20.25 -24.78 -1.43
N GLN A 187 -20.88 -25.31 -2.47
CA GLN A 187 -22.33 -25.28 -2.64
C GLN A 187 -23.04 -26.17 -1.61
N ARG A 188 -22.42 -27.29 -1.21
CA ARG A 188 -22.98 -28.21 -0.21
C ARG A 188 -22.89 -27.68 1.21
N THR A 189 -22.03 -26.70 1.47
CA THR A 189 -21.85 -26.12 2.81
C THR A 189 -22.74 -24.91 3.09
N GLY A 190 -23.66 -24.55 2.19
CA GLY A 190 -24.65 -23.48 2.41
C GLY A 190 -24.03 -22.07 2.48
N ILE A 191 -22.79 -21.88 2.02
CA ILE A 191 -22.07 -20.59 2.12
C ILE A 191 -22.77 -19.46 1.33
N GLY A 192 -23.64 -19.80 0.37
CA GLY A 192 -24.44 -18.85 -0.40
C GLY A 192 -25.79 -18.47 0.24
N GLU A 193 -26.22 -19.16 1.30
CA GLU A 193 -27.53 -18.90 1.91
C GLU A 193 -27.50 -17.67 2.84
N PRO A 194 -28.58 -16.87 2.86
CA PRO A 194 -28.72 -15.76 3.79
C PRO A 194 -28.98 -16.29 5.21
N GLY A 195 -28.27 -15.75 6.21
CA GLY A 195 -28.43 -16.13 7.61
C GLY A 195 -27.36 -15.55 8.53
N PRO A 196 -27.55 -15.61 9.86
CA PRO A 196 -26.56 -15.16 10.84
C PRO A 196 -25.29 -16.01 10.75
N ARG A 197 -24.11 -15.37 10.67
CA ARG A 197 -22.82 -16.05 10.50
C ARG A 197 -21.95 -15.92 11.75
N THR A 198 -21.29 -17.01 12.10
CA THR A 198 -20.30 -17.08 13.18
C THR A 198 -18.88 -17.12 12.62
N LEU A 199 -17.96 -16.36 13.22
CA LEU A 199 -16.56 -16.39 12.85
C LEU A 199 -15.83 -17.53 13.58
N LEU A 200 -15.20 -18.42 12.81
CA LEU A 200 -14.41 -19.54 13.37
C LEU A 200 -13.14 -19.05 14.11
N LEU A 201 -12.50 -17.99 13.61
CA LEU A 201 -11.36 -17.34 14.25
C LEU A 201 -11.64 -15.85 14.46
N PRO A 202 -12.18 -15.46 15.62
CA PRO A 202 -12.37 -14.05 15.93
C PRO A 202 -11.01 -13.37 16.04
N VAL A 203 -10.90 -12.19 15.41
CA VAL A 203 -9.73 -11.35 15.59
C VAL A 203 -9.87 -10.69 16.98
N PRO A 204 -8.84 -10.72 17.85
CA PRO A 204 -8.90 -10.03 19.13
C PRO A 204 -8.79 -8.52 18.92
N ASP A 205 -9.74 -7.75 19.47
CA ASP A 205 -9.66 -6.29 19.58
C ASP A 205 -9.46 -6.00 21.05
N SER A 206 -8.29 -5.51 21.44
CA SER A 206 -8.10 -5.06 22.83
C SER A 206 -8.67 -3.66 22.98
N VAL A 207 -9.22 -3.35 24.16
CA VAL A 207 -9.73 -2.02 24.50
C VAL A 207 -8.63 -0.96 24.36
N VAL A 208 -7.39 -1.31 24.71
CA VAL A 208 -6.21 -0.46 24.54
C VAL A 208 -6.00 -0.05 23.07
N GLN A 209 -6.16 -0.99 22.12
CA GLN A 209 -6.04 -0.68 20.68
C GLN A 209 -7.15 0.26 20.21
N ARG A 210 -8.36 0.11 20.75
CA ARG A 210 -9.49 1.00 20.43
C ARG A 210 -9.23 2.41 20.94
N VAL A 211 -8.74 2.57 22.16
CA VAL A 211 -8.39 3.86 22.75
C VAL A 211 -7.26 4.53 21.97
N CYS A 212 -6.16 3.82 21.68
CA CYS A 212 -5.08 4.37 20.87
C CYS A 212 -5.54 4.85 19.49
N ARG A 213 -6.45 4.12 18.83
CA ARG A 213 -7.04 4.53 17.54
C ARG A 213 -7.82 5.83 17.66
N TRP A 214 -8.66 5.97 18.67
CA TRP A 214 -9.41 7.21 18.90
C TRP A 214 -8.49 8.38 19.25
N VAL A 215 -7.45 8.16 20.06
CA VAL A 215 -6.44 9.19 20.37
C VAL A 215 -5.71 9.64 19.10
N MET A 216 -5.32 8.72 18.22
CA MET A 216 -4.70 9.07 16.94
C MET A 216 -5.64 9.90 16.06
N VAL A 217 -6.90 9.48 15.92
CA VAL A 217 -7.91 10.21 15.13
C VAL A 217 -8.15 11.60 15.70
N LEU A 218 -8.34 11.72 17.03
CA LEU A 218 -8.50 13.00 17.70
C LEU A 218 -7.28 13.91 17.52
N GLY A 219 -6.07 13.36 17.58
CA GLY A 219 -4.84 14.10 17.30
C GLY A 219 -4.80 14.68 15.88
N VAL A 220 -5.21 13.90 14.88
CA VAL A 220 -5.29 14.39 13.49
C VAL A 220 -6.38 15.43 13.31
N VAL A 221 -7.55 15.25 13.94
CA VAL A 221 -8.63 16.23 13.90
C VAL A 221 -8.20 17.53 14.56
N ALA A 222 -7.51 17.48 15.71
CA ALA A 222 -6.98 18.67 16.37
C ALA A 222 -5.96 19.39 15.48
N VAL A 223 -5.07 18.65 14.82
CA VAL A 223 -4.14 19.17 13.82
C VAL A 223 -4.86 19.85 12.64
N LEU A 224 -5.91 19.21 12.10
CA LEU A 224 -6.71 19.76 11.01
C LEU A 224 -7.39 21.07 11.43
N VAL A 225 -7.98 21.11 12.62
CA VAL A 225 -8.63 22.31 13.15
C VAL A 225 -7.61 23.42 13.39
N ALA A 226 -6.46 23.10 13.99
CA ALA A 226 -5.40 24.09 14.22
C ALA A 226 -4.88 24.67 12.89
N ALA A 227 -4.71 23.83 11.87
CA ALA A 227 -4.26 24.28 10.55
C ALA A 227 -5.33 25.05 9.76
N ALA A 228 -6.62 24.80 10.01
CA ALA A 228 -7.72 25.54 9.38
C ALA A 228 -7.96 26.93 10.00
N VAL A 229 -7.45 27.16 11.20
CA VAL A 229 -7.57 28.44 11.93
C VAL A 229 -6.36 29.37 11.69
N LEU A 230 -5.27 28.83 11.14
CA LEU A 230 -4.05 29.54 10.76
C LEU A 230 -4.10 30.04 9.30
#